data_AF-A0A6V7LZU5-F1
#
_entry.id   AF-A0A6V7LZU5-F1
#
_cell.length_a   1.000
_cell.length_b   1.000
_cell.length_c   1.000
_cell.angle_alpha   90.00
_cell.angle_beta   90.00
_cell.angle_gamma   90.00
#
_symmetry.space_group_name_H-M   'P 1'
#
loop_
_entity.id
_entity.type
_entity.pdbx_description
1 polymer ?
#
loop_
_entity_poly.entity_id
_entity_poly.type
_entity_poly.pdbx_seq_one_letter_code
_entity_poly.pdbx_strand_id
1 'polypeptide(L)'
;GGVQTNVIPEELSAAFDIRIPPTIDHDELEAKIRGWCREAGEGVNIEFTQKNPRIESTKLDDTNPFWVAFKGQTDQLGLNLLQGTFPGGTDSRFIRE
;
A
#
# COMPACT_ATOMS: atom_id res chain seq x y z
N GLY A 1 11.07 -22.45 -9.01
CA GLY A 1 10.22 -23.56 -8.54
C GLY A 1 10.43 -24.79 -9.39
N GLY A 2 10.43 -25.99 -8.79
CA GLY A 2 10.97 -27.25 -9.36
C GLY A 2 10.41 -27.75 -10.70
N VAL A 3 11.21 -28.56 -11.40
CA VAL A 3 10.91 -29.09 -12.74
C VAL A 3 10.52 -30.58 -12.73
N GLN A 4 11.11 -31.38 -11.82
CA GLN A 4 10.88 -32.84 -11.73
C GLN A 4 10.82 -33.30 -10.27
N THR A 5 10.14 -34.42 -10.00
CA THR A 5 9.91 -34.94 -8.63
C THR A 5 11.15 -35.48 -7.94
N ASN A 6 12.19 -35.83 -8.70
CA ASN A 6 13.47 -36.37 -8.22
C ASN A 6 14.62 -35.36 -8.35
N VAL A 7 14.34 -34.09 -8.65
CA VAL A 7 15.33 -33.02 -8.77
C VAL A 7 15.04 -31.95 -7.71
N ILE A 8 16.03 -31.65 -6.88
CA ILE A 8 15.93 -30.57 -5.89
C ILE A 8 15.97 -29.23 -6.65
N PRO A 9 14.99 -28.32 -6.46
CA PRO A 9 15.01 -27.02 -7.10
C PRO A 9 16.15 -26.15 -6.57
N GLU A 10 16.83 -25.43 -7.46
CA GLU A 10 17.87 -24.45 -7.08
C GLU A 10 17.28 -23.19 -6.44
N GLU A 11 16.08 -22.78 -6.85
CA GLU A 11 15.40 -21.57 -6.36
C GLU A 11 13.88 -21.76 -6.27
N LEU A 12 13.28 -21.13 -5.26
CA LEU A 12 11.85 -20.92 -5.13
C LEU A 12 11.57 -19.42 -4.97
N SER A 13 10.69 -18.89 -5.82
CA SER A 13 10.18 -17.52 -5.73
C SER A 13 8.66 -17.53 -5.54
N ALA A 14 8.17 -16.53 -4.82
CA ALA A 14 6.76 -16.30 -4.58
C ALA A 14 6.49 -14.79 -4.61
N ALA A 15 5.35 -14.40 -5.16
CA ALA A 15 4.94 -13.00 -5.27
C ALA A 15 3.75 -12.73 -4.34
N PHE A 16 3.78 -11.57 -3.67
CA PHE A 16 2.71 -11.09 -2.81
C PHE A 16 2.33 -9.66 -3.22
N ASP A 17 1.04 -9.37 -3.40
CA ASP A 17 0.51 -8.01 -3.48
C ASP A 17 0.04 -7.61 -2.08
N ILE A 18 0.63 -6.55 -1.52
CA ILE A 18 0.33 -6.07 -0.17
C ILE A 18 -0.23 -4.65 -0.27
N ARG A 19 -1.47 -4.48 0.19
CA ARG A 19 -2.13 -3.17 0.33
C ARG A 19 -1.98 -2.67 1.75
N ILE A 20 -1.17 -1.63 1.93
CA ILE A 20 -0.82 -1.08 3.23
C ILE A 20 -1.77 0.09 3.55
N PRO A 21 -2.47 0.08 4.70
CA PRO A 21 -3.31 1.20 5.10
C PRO A 21 -2.43 2.40 5.51
N PRO A 22 -2.91 3.65 5.35
CA PRO A 22 -2.12 4.87 5.59
C PRO A 22 -1.69 5.03 7.06
N THR A 23 -2.31 4.30 7.98
CA THR A 23 -2.00 4.29 9.42
C THR A 23 -0.77 3.45 9.76
N ILE A 24 -0.23 2.68 8.82
CA ILE A 24 0.92 1.82 9.05
C ILE A 24 2.18 2.50 8.52
N ASP A 25 3.25 2.42 9.30
CA ASP A 25 4.58 2.84 8.89
C ASP A 25 5.16 1.81 7.90
N HIS A 26 5.55 2.29 6.72
CA HIS A 26 6.05 1.43 5.65
C HIS A 26 7.48 0.92 5.95
N ASP A 27 8.29 1.72 6.65
CA ASP A 27 9.67 1.37 6.98
C ASP A 27 9.71 0.32 8.10
N GLU A 28 8.83 0.43 9.09
CA GLU A 28 8.66 -0.60 10.13
C GLU A 28 8.17 -1.93 9.53
N LEU A 29 7.21 -1.88 8.61
CA LEU A 29 6.73 -3.08 7.91
C LEU A 29 7.84 -3.73 7.08
N GLU A 30 8.60 -2.94 6.32
CA GLU A 30 9.73 -3.46 5.54
C GLU A 30 10.82 -4.04 6.44
N ALA A 31 11.16 -3.36 7.53
CA ALA A 31 12.13 -3.85 8.51
C ALA A 31 11.70 -5.20 9.10
N LYS A 32 10.39 -5.38 9.36
CA LYS A 32 9.81 -6.64 9.82
C LYS A 32 9.95 -7.76 8.79
N ILE A 33 9.60 -7.50 7.52
CA ILE A 33 9.72 -8.50 6.45
C ILE A 33 11.19 -8.89 6.26
N ARG A 34 12.10 -7.92 6.25
CA ARG A 34 13.55 -8.19 6.21
C ARG A 34 14.03 -8.96 7.43
N GLY A 35 13.45 -8.73 8.60
CA GLY A 35 13.67 -9.54 9.81
C GLY A 35 13.31 -11.00 9.59
N TRP A 36 12.11 -11.28 9.08
CA TRP A 36 11.67 -12.64 8.76
C TRP A 36 12.57 -13.33 7.73
N CYS A 37 13.06 -12.61 6.71
CA CYS A 37 14.02 -13.18 5.77
C CYS A 37 15.33 -13.61 6.46
N ARG A 38 15.87 -12.78 7.37
CA ARG A 38 17.08 -13.13 8.13
C ARG A 38 16.86 -14.33 9.04
N GLU A 39 15.70 -14.41 9.68
CA GLU A 39 15.33 -15.54 10.55
C GLU A 39 15.14 -16.84 9.76
N ALA A 40 14.65 -16.77 8.53
CA ALA A 40 14.43 -17.92 7.66
C ALA A 40 15.74 -18.57 7.15
N GLY A 41 16.85 -17.82 7.11
CA GLY A 41 18.18 -18.33 6.80
C GLY A 41 18.83 -17.68 5.59
N GLU A 42 20.05 -18.11 5.30
CA GLU A 42 20.85 -17.63 4.17
C GLU A 42 20.15 -17.91 2.83
N GLY A 43 20.23 -16.95 1.90
CA GLY A 43 19.60 -17.06 0.57
C GLY A 43 18.14 -16.62 0.53
N VAL A 44 17.47 -16.41 1.66
CA VAL A 44 16.09 -15.88 1.70
C VAL A 44 16.11 -14.35 1.61
N ASN A 45 15.48 -13.81 0.57
CA ASN A 45 15.46 -12.38 0.30
C ASN A 45 14.11 -11.93 -0.28
N ILE A 46 13.93 -10.61 -0.38
CA ILE A 46 12.78 -9.99 -1.04
C ILE A 46 13.26 -8.98 -2.07
N GLU A 47 12.48 -8.86 -3.13
CA GLU A 47 12.61 -7.83 -4.15
C GLU A 47 11.27 -7.10 -4.31
N PHE A 48 11.33 -5.82 -4.64
CA PHE A 48 10.14 -5.01 -4.89
C PHE A 48 9.96 -4.81 -6.39
N THR A 49 8.93 -5.43 -6.95
CA THR A 49 8.46 -5.12 -8.31
C THR A 49 7.76 -3.76 -8.35
N GLN A 50 7.11 -3.36 -7.25
CA GLN A 50 6.52 -2.04 -7.05
C GLN A 50 6.65 -1.66 -5.57
N LYS A 51 7.20 -0.46 -5.31
CA LYS A 51 7.27 0.14 -3.97
C LYS A 51 6.81 1.59 -4.05
N ASN A 52 5.66 1.90 -3.45
CA ASN A 52 5.13 3.25 -3.39
C ASN A 52 5.47 3.89 -2.04
N PRO A 53 5.72 5.21 -1.98
CA PRO A 53 5.90 5.92 -0.73
C PRO A 53 4.63 5.89 0.13
N ARG A 54 4.79 6.12 1.43
CA ARG A 54 3.66 6.35 2.32
C ARG A 54 3.10 7.76 2.03
N ILE A 55 1.83 7.83 1.65
CA ILE A 55 1.12 9.09 1.42
C ILE A 55 0.01 9.22 2.48
N GLU A 56 -0.04 10.36 3.16
CA GLU A 56 -1.07 10.64 4.16
C GLU A 56 -2.48 10.64 3.55
N SER A 57 -3.51 10.43 4.36
CA SER A 57 -4.90 10.55 3.87
C SER A 57 -5.23 12.00 3.48
N THR A 58 -6.13 12.17 2.52
CA THR A 58 -6.67 13.49 2.19
C THR A 58 -7.37 14.05 3.42
N LYS A 59 -7.01 15.26 3.85
CA LYS A 59 -7.68 15.91 4.99
C LYS A 59 -9.14 16.21 4.64
N LEU A 60 -10.04 15.79 5.52
CA LEU A 60 -11.48 15.99 5.41
C LEU A 60 -11.97 17.00 6.45
N ASP A 61 -11.20 18.07 6.62
CA ASP A 61 -11.44 19.17 7.56
C ASP A 61 -11.35 20.53 6.83
N ASP A 62 -11.59 21.60 7.58
CA ASP A 62 -11.63 22.97 7.05
C ASP A 62 -10.25 23.50 6.61
N THR A 63 -9.16 22.74 6.82
CA THR A 63 -7.82 23.10 6.35
C THR A 63 -7.61 22.75 4.87
N ASN A 64 -8.49 21.95 4.28
CA ASN A 64 -8.43 21.56 2.88
C ASN A 64 -9.48 22.33 2.05
N PRO A 65 -9.09 23.35 1.25
CA PRO A 65 -10.04 24.17 0.51
C PRO A 65 -10.85 23.39 -0.53
N PHE A 66 -10.28 22.31 -1.09
CA PHE A 66 -10.99 21.45 -2.04
C PHE A 66 -12.09 20.63 -1.35
N TRP A 67 -11.81 20.15 -0.13
CA TRP A 67 -12.80 19.43 0.67
C TRP A 67 -13.94 20.35 1.11
N VAL A 68 -13.63 21.56 1.61
CA VAL A 68 -14.63 22.55 2.01
C VAL A 68 -15.58 22.87 0.86
N ALA A 69 -15.04 23.12 -0.34
CA ALA A 69 -15.85 23.39 -1.52
C ALA A 69 -16.74 22.19 -1.89
N PHE A 70 -16.16 20.99 -1.94
CA PHE A 70 -16.90 19.77 -2.28
C PHE A 70 -18.02 19.45 -1.27
N LYS A 71 -17.66 19.42 0.02
CA LYS A 71 -18.58 19.13 1.13
C LYS A 71 -19.72 20.15 1.18
N GLY A 72 -19.41 21.44 1.03
CA GLY A 72 -20.41 22.51 1.03
C GLY A 72 -21.46 22.35 -0.07
N GLN A 73 -21.05 21.94 -1.27
CA GLN A 73 -22.01 21.67 -2.36
C GLN A 73 -22.85 20.42 -2.10
N THR A 74 -22.25 19.35 -1.57
CA THR A 74 -23.01 18.13 -1.24
C THR A 74 -24.01 18.35 -0.13
N ASP A 75 -23.69 19.23 0.83
CA ASP A 75 -24.60 19.59 1.93
C ASP A 75 -25.79 20.41 1.45
N GLN A 76 -25.58 21.35 0.53
CA GLN A 76 -26.66 22.11 -0.11
C GLN A 76 -27.63 21.21 -0.88
N LEU A 77 -27.15 20.08 -1.40
CA LEU A 77 -27.95 19.08 -2.09
C LEU A 77 -28.60 18.05 -1.14
N GLY A 78 -28.33 18.12 0.17
CA GLY A 78 -28.84 17.16 1.15
C GLY A 78 -28.27 15.75 0.98
N LEU A 79 -27.06 15.62 0.43
CA LEU A 79 -26.40 14.33 0.19
C LEU A 79 -25.58 13.87 1.39
N ASN A 80 -25.68 12.59 1.73
CA ASN A 80 -24.83 11.97 2.74
C ASN A 80 -23.57 11.41 2.07
N LEU A 81 -22.40 11.89 2.50
CA LEU A 81 -21.12 11.39 2.02
C LEU A 81 -20.65 10.20 2.84
N LEU A 82 -20.29 9.11 2.15
CA LEU A 82 -19.53 8.01 2.72
C LEU A 82 -18.03 8.26 2.47
N GLN A 83 -17.28 8.43 3.55
CA GLN A 83 -15.84 8.62 3.50
C GLN A 83 -15.14 7.27 3.58
N GLY A 84 -14.14 7.04 2.73
CA GLY A 84 -13.38 5.80 2.71
C GLY A 84 -12.04 5.95 2.02
N THR A 85 -11.15 5.01 2.28
CA THR A 85 -9.91 4.88 1.53
C THR A 85 -10.18 4.08 0.25
N PHE A 86 -9.49 4.46 -0.83
CA PHE A 86 -9.57 3.71 -2.07
C PHE A 86 -8.49 2.63 -2.07
N PRO A 87 -8.83 1.33 -2.25
CA PRO A 87 -7.84 0.25 -2.16
C PRO A 87 -6.94 0.14 -3.41
N GLY A 88 -7.32 0.83 -4.50
CA GLY A 88 -6.57 0.87 -5.76
C GLY A 88 -5.64 2.08 -5.89
N GLY A 89 -4.78 2.06 -6.91
CA GLY A 89 -4.03 3.23 -7.34
C GLY A 89 -4.74 3.87 -8.53
N THR A 90 -5.21 5.10 -8.41
CA THR A 90 -5.59 5.93 -9.55
C THR A 90 -4.51 6.96 -9.82
N ASP A 91 -4.60 7.69 -10.93
CA ASP A 91 -3.62 8.72 -11.29
C ASP A 91 -3.51 9.84 -10.25
N SER A 92 -4.52 10.00 -9.37
CA SER A 92 -4.48 10.97 -8.27
C SER A 92 -3.32 10.72 -7.31
N ARG A 93 -2.77 9.48 -7.24
CA ARG A 93 -1.59 9.19 -6.43
C ARG A 93 -0.37 9.98 -6.88
N PHE A 94 -0.17 10.15 -8.19
CA PHE A 94 1.01 10.84 -8.74
C PHE A 94 0.95 12.35 -8.53
N ILE A 95 -0.25 12.91 -8.35
CA ILE A 95 -0.43 14.34 -8.04
C ILE A 95 -0.12 14.60 -6.55
N ARG A 96 -0.08 13.55 -5.71
CA ARG A 96 0.07 13.63 -4.26
C ARG A 96 1.44 13.21 -3.75
N GLU A 97 2.29 12.69 -4.63
CA GLU A 97 3.73 12.50 -4.39
C GLU A 97 4.45 13.85 -4.44
#